data_AF-A0A7K5ZW49-F1
#
_entry.id   AF-A0A7K5ZW49-F1
#
_cell.length_a   1.000
_cell.length_b   1.000
_cell.length_c   1.000
_cell.angle_alpha   90.00
_cell.angle_beta   90.00
_cell.angle_gamma   90.00
#
_symmetry.space_group_name_H-M   'P 1'
#
loop_
_entity.id
_entity.type
_entity.pdbx_description
1 polymer ?
#
loop_
_entity_poly.entity_id
_entity_poly.type
_entity_poly.pdbx_seq_one_letter_code
_entity_poly.pdbx_strand_id
1 'polypeptide(L)'
;KYTKFSICYYWINSLGQKISIYNKSDVPIPSGAVNKTVTIPYDHRFVLLEKTSSTGTYYCEVKWNDMQKVGKGVFVLARGTGYIDTSYGWEILVTLTVLLAALSITATALLLWKRK
;
A
#
# COMPACT_ATOMS: atom_id res chain seq x y z
N LYS A 1 14.96 -2.66 -34.43
CA LYS A 1 14.18 -3.55 -33.52
C LYS A 1 14.06 -2.84 -32.18
N TYR A 2 12.94 -2.95 -31.46
CA TYR A 2 12.63 -2.16 -30.25
C TYR A 2 12.27 -0.68 -30.50
N THR A 3 11.39 -0.42 -31.46
CA THR A 3 10.82 0.93 -31.68
C THR A 3 9.52 1.15 -30.92
N LYS A 4 8.91 0.06 -30.44
CA LYS A 4 7.65 0.06 -29.71
C LYS A 4 7.70 -0.94 -28.56
N PHE A 5 6.85 -0.71 -27.56
CA PHE A 5 6.66 -1.62 -26.44
C PHE A 5 5.21 -1.65 -25.99
N SER A 6 4.86 -2.66 -25.20
CA SER A 6 3.56 -2.78 -24.55
C SER A 6 3.73 -2.75 -23.03
N ILE A 7 2.77 -2.15 -22.34
CA ILE A 7 2.70 -2.06 -20.89
C ILE A 7 1.44 -2.78 -20.42
N CYS A 8 1.60 -3.76 -19.56
CA CYS A 8 0.51 -4.52 -18.95
C CYS A 8 0.55 -4.30 -17.43
N TYR A 9 -0.57 -3.88 -16.86
CA TYR A 9 -0.78 -3.84 -15.42
C TYR A 9 -1.78 -4.92 -15.01
N TYR A 10 -1.42 -5.66 -13.98
CA TYR A 10 -2.25 -6.71 -13.42
C TYR A 10 -1.97 -6.84 -11.92
N TRP A 11 -2.86 -7.48 -11.19
CA TRP A 11 -2.54 -7.96 -9.85
C TRP A 11 -2.64 -9.47 -9.76
N ILE A 12 -2.05 -10.02 -8.72
CA ILE A 12 -2.27 -11.40 -8.28
C ILE A 12 -3.02 -11.34 -6.95
N ASN A 13 -4.21 -11.93 -6.89
CA ASN A 13 -5.03 -11.96 -5.68
C ASN A 13 -4.57 -13.05 -4.69
N SER A 14 -5.23 -13.15 -3.54
CA SER A 14 -4.93 -14.16 -2.51
C SER A 14 -5.09 -15.61 -2.98
N LEU A 15 -5.84 -15.84 -4.07
CA LEU A 15 -6.00 -17.16 -4.70
C LEU A 15 -4.92 -17.44 -5.76
N GLY A 16 -3.94 -16.56 -5.94
CA GLY A 16 -2.90 -16.68 -6.97
C GLY A 16 -3.38 -16.35 -8.38
N GLN A 17 -4.61 -15.83 -8.54
CA GLN A 17 -5.17 -15.53 -9.86
C GLN A 17 -4.64 -14.19 -10.38
N LYS A 18 -4.14 -14.20 -11.62
CA LYS A 18 -3.72 -13.00 -12.34
C LYS A 18 -4.94 -12.28 -12.92
N ILE A 19 -5.22 -11.08 -12.43
CA ILE A 19 -6.32 -10.23 -12.89
C ILE A 19 -5.75 -9.06 -13.68
N SER A 20 -6.13 -8.94 -14.95
CA SER A 20 -5.72 -7.83 -15.81
C SER A 20 -6.42 -6.54 -15.39
N ILE A 21 -5.66 -5.46 -15.28
CA ILE A 21 -6.15 -4.12 -14.94
C ILE A 21 -6.17 -3.24 -16.18
N TYR A 22 -5.03 -3.15 -16.88
CA TYR A 22 -4.87 -2.29 -18.04
C TYR A 22 -3.79 -2.85 -18.96
N ASN A 23 -3.95 -2.64 -20.26
CA ASN A 23 -2.94 -2.96 -21.25
C ASN A 23 -2.87 -1.81 -22.28
N LYS A 24 -1.65 -1.35 -22.55
CA LYS A 24 -1.35 -0.40 -23.62
C LYS A 24 -0.33 -1.03 -24.55
N SER A 25 -0.72 -1.23 -25.80
CA SER A 25 0.17 -1.73 -26.85
C SER A 25 0.80 -0.59 -27.66
N ASP A 26 1.85 -0.92 -28.41
CA ASP A 26 2.44 -0.07 -29.44
C ASP A 26 2.92 1.32 -28.97
N VAL A 27 3.33 1.44 -27.71
CA VAL A 27 3.90 2.68 -27.17
C VAL A 27 5.24 2.97 -27.87
N PRO A 28 5.41 4.13 -28.52
CA PRO A 28 6.63 4.45 -29.23
C PRO A 28 7.79 4.67 -28.25
N ILE A 29 8.95 4.12 -28.60
CA ILE A 29 10.22 4.37 -27.91
C ILE A 29 10.87 5.56 -28.60
N PRO A 30 11.12 6.68 -27.89
CA PRO A 30 11.79 7.82 -28.48
C PRO A 30 13.24 7.48 -28.83
N SER A 31 13.75 8.19 -29.84
CA SER A 31 15.14 8.05 -30.27
C SER A 31 16.09 8.38 -29.11
N GLY A 32 16.91 7.41 -28.73
CA GLY A 32 17.97 7.58 -27.74
C GLY A 32 19.26 8.13 -28.36
N ALA A 33 20.19 8.55 -27.50
CA ALA A 33 21.56 8.86 -27.88
C ALA A 33 22.49 7.71 -27.48
N VAL A 34 23.52 7.44 -28.28
CA VAL A 34 24.50 6.39 -28.01
C VAL A 34 25.15 6.62 -26.64
N ASN A 35 25.28 5.56 -25.83
CA ASN A 35 25.83 5.56 -24.47
C ASN A 35 25.08 6.45 -23.46
N LYS A 36 23.83 6.82 -23.74
CA LYS A 36 22.97 7.55 -22.79
C LYS A 36 21.70 6.77 -22.50
N THR A 37 21.39 6.62 -21.21
CA THR A 37 20.10 6.09 -20.77
C THR A 37 19.12 7.24 -20.56
N VAL A 38 17.88 7.03 -20.97
CA VAL A 38 16.78 7.99 -20.77
C VAL A 38 15.72 7.32 -19.90
N THR A 39 15.24 8.06 -18.90
CA THR A 39 14.11 7.65 -18.06
C THR A 39 12.92 8.55 -18.39
N ILE A 40 11.81 7.95 -18.82
CA ILE A 40 10.59 8.69 -19.16
C ILE A 40 9.46 8.20 -18.24
N PRO A 41 8.78 9.11 -17.53
CA PRO A 41 7.60 8.75 -16.77
C PRO A 41 6.45 8.43 -17.73
N TYR A 42 5.77 7.31 -17.47
CA TYR A 42 4.52 6.97 -18.14
C TYR A 42 3.42 6.98 -17.10
N ASP A 43 2.73 8.11 -17.00
CA ASP A 43 1.63 8.27 -16.06
C ASP A 43 0.39 7.56 -16.59
N HIS A 44 -0.13 6.64 -15.79
CA HIS A 44 -1.44 6.05 -16.04
C HIS A 44 -2.24 6.07 -14.73
N ARG A 45 -3.36 6.80 -14.75
CA ARG A 45 -4.32 6.80 -13.66
C ARG A 45 -5.30 5.65 -13.87
N PHE A 46 -5.27 4.69 -12.95
CA PHE A 46 -6.29 3.65 -12.89
C PHE A 46 -7.55 4.23 -12.25
N VAL A 47 -8.68 4.17 -12.96
CA VAL A 47 -9.98 4.20 -12.28
C VAL A 47 -10.21 2.77 -11.82
N LEU A 48 -10.00 2.51 -10.53
CA LEU A 48 -10.22 1.19 -9.96
C LEU A 48 -11.72 0.90 -10.07
N LEU A 49 -12.12 0.03 -11.01
CA LEU A 49 -13.50 -0.43 -11.12
C LEU A 49 -13.92 -0.98 -9.75
N GLU A 50 -15.10 -0.57 -9.29
CA GLU A 50 -15.73 -0.81 -7.99
C GLU A 50 -15.73 -2.28 -7.53
N LYS A 51 -14.56 -2.82 -7.19
CA LYS A 51 -14.43 -4.16 -6.62
C LYS A 51 -13.64 -4.06 -5.34
N THR A 52 -14.37 -4.25 -4.25
CA THR A 52 -13.92 -4.48 -2.88
C THR A 52 -12.94 -5.66 -2.73
N SER A 53 -12.64 -6.38 -3.81
CA SER A 53 -11.70 -7.49 -3.89
C SER A 53 -10.31 -7.12 -4.46
N SER A 54 -9.92 -5.85 -4.38
CA SER A 54 -8.66 -5.33 -4.93
C SER A 54 -7.40 -5.62 -4.09
N THR A 55 -7.49 -6.53 -3.11
CA THR A 55 -6.33 -6.92 -2.30
C THR A 55 -5.45 -7.90 -3.06
N GLY A 56 -4.16 -7.59 -3.16
CA GLY A 56 -3.20 -8.42 -3.86
C GLY A 56 -1.90 -7.70 -4.15
N THR A 57 -1.02 -8.36 -4.90
CA THR A 57 0.24 -7.76 -5.36
C THR A 57 0.08 -7.30 -6.80
N TYR A 58 0.26 -6.00 -7.01
CA TYR A 58 0.15 -5.34 -8.30
C TYR A 58 1.49 -5.35 -9.01
N TYR A 59 1.49 -5.64 -10.30
CA TYR A 59 2.67 -5.70 -11.14
C TYR A 59 2.53 -4.80 -12.35
N CYS A 60 3.66 -4.25 -12.78
CA CYS A 60 3.84 -3.65 -14.09
C CYS A 60 4.74 -4.56 -14.91
N GLU A 61 4.30 -4.91 -16.11
CA GLU A 61 5.01 -5.75 -17.06
C GLU A 61 5.19 -5.00 -18.36
N VAL A 62 6.42 -4.95 -18.85
CA VAL A 62 6.80 -4.29 -20.10
C VAL A 62 7.30 -5.35 -21.08
N LYS A 63 6.78 -5.32 -22.30
CA LYS A 63 7.13 -6.25 -23.38
C LYS A 63 7.65 -5.48 -24.59
N TRP A 64 8.76 -5.91 -25.14
CA TRP A 64 9.32 -5.38 -26.38
C TRP A 64 9.79 -6.55 -27.24
N ASN A 65 9.12 -6.80 -28.37
CA ASN A 65 9.39 -7.96 -29.23
C ASN A 65 9.60 -9.26 -28.41
N ASP A 66 10.82 -9.80 -28.44
CA ASP A 66 11.26 -11.06 -27.83
C ASP A 66 11.71 -10.94 -26.35
N MET A 67 11.69 -9.74 -25.78
CA MET A 67 12.11 -9.51 -24.41
C MET A 67 10.89 -9.13 -23.52
N GLN A 68 10.96 -9.48 -22.23
CA GLN A 68 9.96 -9.11 -21.22
C GLN A 68 10.62 -8.74 -19.89
N LYS A 69 10.10 -7.71 -19.22
CA LYS A 69 10.54 -7.24 -17.91
C LYS A 69 9.32 -7.06 -17.00
N VAL A 70 9.41 -7.52 -15.77
CA VAL A 70 8.36 -7.40 -14.76
C VAL A 70 8.93 -6.63 -13.57
N GLY A 71 8.19 -5.64 -13.09
CA GLY A 71 8.54 -4.90 -11.87
C GLY A 71 8.46 -5.78 -10.62
N LYS A 72 9.08 -5.33 -9.53
CA LYS A 72 9.10 -6.08 -8.25
C LYS A 72 7.71 -6.29 -7.62
N GLY A 73 6.75 -5.49 -8.05
CA GLY A 73 5.38 -5.50 -7.56
C GLY A 73 5.19 -4.67 -6.30
N VAL A 74 3.94 -4.34 -5.99
CA VAL A 74 3.52 -3.59 -4.80
C VAL A 74 2.32 -4.31 -4.20
N PHE A 75 2.42 -4.69 -2.94
CA PHE A 75 1.28 -5.25 -2.21
C PHE A 75 0.32 -4.13 -1.81
N VAL A 76 -0.96 -4.31 -2.12
CA VAL A 76 -2.04 -3.39 -1.76
C VAL A 76 -3.07 -4.17 -0.95
N LEU A 77 -3.40 -3.62 0.23
CA LEU A 77 -4.44 -4.14 1.09
C LEU A 77 -5.68 -3.26 0.98
N ALA A 78 -6.67 -3.71 0.21
CA ALA A 78 -7.94 -3.03 0.08
C ALA A 78 -8.83 -3.38 1.29
N ARG A 79 -9.27 -2.36 2.03
CA ARG A 79 -10.22 -2.48 3.14
C ARG A 79 -11.47 -1.69 2.81
N GLY A 80 -12.65 -2.29 3.01
CA GLY A 80 -13.93 -1.59 2.79
C GLY A 80 -14.16 -0.41 3.74
N THR A 81 -13.48 -0.40 4.90
CA THR A 81 -13.67 0.60 5.96
C THR A 81 -12.52 1.62 6.05
N GLY A 82 -11.62 1.66 5.07
CA GLY A 82 -10.45 2.54 5.10
C GLY A 82 -9.37 2.09 6.09
N TYR A 83 -8.36 2.95 6.32
CA TYR A 83 -7.32 2.73 7.33
C TYR A 83 -7.82 3.28 8.67
N ILE A 84 -8.02 2.40 9.66
CA ILE A 84 -8.26 2.81 11.04
C ILE A 84 -6.90 2.84 11.72
N ASP A 85 -6.45 4.04 12.09
CA ASP A 85 -5.25 4.19 12.89
C ASP A 85 -5.48 3.58 14.28
N THR A 86 -4.68 2.58 14.62
CA THR A 86 -4.80 1.85 15.89
C THR A 86 -4.17 2.60 17.07
N SER A 87 -3.68 3.83 16.86
CA SER A 87 -3.11 4.68 17.92
C SER A 87 -4.04 4.85 19.14
N TYR A 88 -5.37 4.79 18.92
CA TYR A 88 -6.37 4.95 19.98
C TYR A 88 -6.21 3.93 21.14
N GLY A 89 -5.75 2.72 20.85
CA GLY A 89 -5.55 1.69 21.88
C GLY A 89 -4.48 2.08 22.91
N TRP A 90 -3.41 2.75 22.47
CA TRP A 90 -2.32 3.19 23.33
C TRP A 90 -2.77 4.33 24.26
N GLU A 91 -3.50 5.30 23.74
CA GLU A 91 -4.03 6.43 24.51
C GLU A 91 -4.99 5.97 25.61
N ILE A 92 -5.88 5.01 25.32
CA ILE A 92 -6.79 4.43 26.32
C ILE A 92 -6.01 3.77 27.45
N LEU A 93 -5.01 2.94 27.12
CA LEU A 93 -4.21 2.22 28.11
C LEU A 93 -3.46 3.19 29.03
N VAL A 94 -2.85 4.23 28.47
CA VAL A 94 -2.15 5.27 29.25
C VAL A 94 -3.13 6.00 30.16
N THR A 95 -4.27 6.45 29.62
CA THR A 95 -5.28 7.21 30.38
C THR A 95 -5.84 6.38 31.53
N LEU A 96 -6.19 5.12 31.28
CA LEU A 96 -6.70 4.20 32.30
C LEU A 96 -5.67 3.95 33.40
N THR A 97 -4.40 3.77 33.03
CA THR A 97 -3.31 3.53 33.99
C THR A 97 -3.09 4.74 34.89
N VAL A 98 -3.07 5.95 34.31
CA VAL A 98 -2.93 7.21 35.07
C VAL A 98 -4.11 7.40 36.03
N LEU A 99 -5.33 7.15 35.58
CA LEU A 99 -6.52 7.25 36.42
C LEU A 99 -6.48 6.28 37.61
N LEU A 100 -6.12 5.01 37.36
CA LEU A 100 -5.99 3.99 38.39
C LEU A 100 -4.88 4.33 39.39
N ALA A 101 -3.74 4.82 38.90
CA ALA A 101 -2.63 5.25 39.76
C ALA A 101 -3.04 6.41 40.67
N ALA A 102 -3.72 7.43 40.12
CA ALA A 102 -4.24 8.55 40.89
C ALA A 102 -5.19 8.06 41.98
N LEU A 103 -6.19 7.25 41.63
CA LEU A 103 -7.17 6.69 42.58
C LEU A 103 -6.51 5.86 43.69
N SER A 104 -5.49 5.06 43.36
CA SER A 104 -4.75 4.27 44.34
C SER A 104 -4.03 5.17 45.36
N ILE A 105 -3.38 6.24 44.90
CA ILE A 105 -2.71 7.21 45.76
C ILE A 105 -3.73 7.93 46.66
N THR A 106 -4.84 8.43 46.12
CA THR A 106 -5.87 9.12 46.92
C THR A 106 -6.51 8.21 47.95
N ALA A 107 -6.85 6.98 47.57
CA ALA A 107 -7.40 5.99 48.50
C ALA A 107 -6.43 5.69 49.64
N THR A 108 -5.14 5.51 49.33
CA THR A 108 -4.09 5.26 50.33
C THR A 108 -3.92 6.45 51.27
N ALA A 109 -3.90 7.67 50.74
CA ALA A 109 -3.79 8.89 51.54
C ALA A 109 -5.00 9.09 52.49
N LEU A 110 -6.22 8.85 52.00
CA LEU A 110 -7.44 8.93 52.81
C LEU A 110 -7.45 7.89 53.94
N LEU A 111 -7.01 6.67 53.67
CA LEU A 111 -6.90 5.62 54.69
C LEU A 111 -5.89 5.97 55.79
N LEU A 112 -4.76 6.57 55.42
CA LEU A 112 -3.75 7.02 56.39
C LEU A 112 -4.24 8.22 57.21
N TRP A 113 -4.94 9.17 56.59
CA TRP A 113 -5.55 10.29 57.31
C TRP A 113 -6.54 9.77 58.34
N LYS A 114 -7.48 8.89 57.95
CA LYS A 114 -8.51 8.37 58.86
C LYS A 114 -7.96 7.60 60.08
N ARG A 115 -6.73 7.07 59.97
CA ARG A 115 -6.03 6.40 61.09
C ARG A 115 -5.38 7.36 62.09
N LYS A 116 -5.25 8.63 61.74
CA LYS A 116 -4.71 9.68 62.60
C LYS A 116 -5.84 10.36 63.38
#